data_AF-B7KLQ9-F1
#
_entry.id   AF-B7KLQ9-F1
#
_cell.length_a   1.000
_cell.length_b   1.000
_cell.length_c   1.000
_cell.angle_alpha   90.00
_cell.angle_beta   90.00
_cell.angle_gamma   90.00
#
_symmetry.space_group_name_H-M   'P 1'
#
loop_
_entity.id
_entity.type
_entity.pdbx_description
1 polymer ?
#
loop_
_entity_poly.entity_id
_entity_poly.type
_entity_poly.pdbx_seq_one_letter_code
_entity_poly.pdbx_strand_id
1 'polypeptide(L)'
;MTEVAKLIGYDKRTIHRHFPSICRAISAKYLANLHQTRLERLNIACTLVQEAVEQLYTQEIYPTQANVTKFLRKPGIFRDKEVKVAFHQARKKLGLEN
;
A
#
# COMPACT_ATOMS: atom_id res chain seq x y z
N MET A 1 16.26 3.82 -15.75
CA MET A 1 17.17 4.02 -16.90
C MET A 1 18.64 3.97 -16.53
N THR A 2 19.06 4.44 -15.36
CA THR A 2 20.47 4.31 -14.92
C THR A 2 20.96 2.86 -14.89
N GLU A 3 20.17 1.95 -14.32
CA GLU A 3 20.53 0.52 -14.28
C GLU A 3 20.55 -0.14 -15.67
N VAL A 4 19.61 0.24 -16.55
CA VAL A 4 19.59 -0.23 -17.95
C VAL A 4 20.81 0.27 -18.73
N ALA A 5 21.21 1.53 -18.52
CA ALA A 5 22.38 2.15 -19.14
C ALA A 5 23.68 1.46 -18.72
N LYS A 6 23.83 1.14 -17.42
CA LYS A 6 24.96 0.35 -16.90
C LYS A 6 25.01 -1.05 -17.52
N LEU A 7 23.87 -1.71 -17.66
CA LEU A 7 23.79 -3.08 -18.20
C LEU A 7 24.23 -3.16 -19.67
N ILE A 8 23.84 -2.18 -20.49
CA ILE A 8 24.11 -2.19 -21.93
C ILE A 8 25.41 -1.45 -22.32
N GLY A 9 26.09 -0.82 -21.36
CA GLY A 9 27.36 -0.11 -21.58
C GLY A 9 27.25 1.22 -22.32
N TYR A 10 26.05 1.79 -22.45
CA TYR A 10 25.82 3.08 -23.13
C TYR A 10 25.37 4.16 -22.15
N ASP A 11 25.80 5.40 -22.40
CA ASP A 11 25.36 6.53 -21.59
C ASP A 11 23.84 6.76 -21.68
N LYS A 12 23.23 7.14 -20.55
CA LYS A 12 21.79 7.38 -20.44
C LYS A 12 21.30 8.42 -21.47
N ARG A 13 22.09 9.47 -21.75
CA ARG A 13 21.70 10.52 -22.72
C ARG A 13 21.68 9.96 -24.13
N THR A 14 22.64 9.10 -24.47
CA THR A 14 22.70 8.42 -25.78
C THR A 14 21.47 7.55 -26.00
N ILE A 15 21.09 6.77 -24.99
CA ILE A 15 19.91 5.88 -25.06
C ILE A 15 18.62 6.70 -25.17
N HIS A 16 18.46 7.75 -24.36
CA HIS A 16 17.30 8.62 -24.42
C HIS A 16 17.16 9.35 -25.76
N ARG A 17 18.29 9.75 -26.37
CA ARG A 17 18.29 10.47 -27.66
C ARG A 17 17.86 9.57 -28.81
N HIS A 18 18.37 8.34 -28.85
CA HIS A 18 18.13 7.41 -29.95
C HIS A 18 16.86 6.58 -29.77
N PHE A 19 16.46 6.29 -28.53
CA PHE A 19 15.31 5.42 -28.21
C PHE A 19 14.31 6.07 -27.23
N PRO A 20 13.83 7.31 -27.49
CA PRO A 20 12.98 8.03 -26.54
C PRO A 20 11.64 7.31 -26.27
N SER A 21 11.04 6.69 -27.29
CA SER A 21 9.77 5.96 -27.17
C SER A 21 9.91 4.75 -26.24
N ILE A 22 10.95 3.94 -26.42
CA ILE A 22 11.24 2.76 -25.60
C ILE A 22 11.51 3.18 -24.15
N CYS A 23 12.29 4.24 -23.94
CA CYS A 23 12.56 4.76 -22.60
C CYS A 23 11.29 5.19 -21.88
N ARG A 24 10.39 5.91 -22.57
CA ARG A 24 9.09 6.31 -22.02
C ARG A 24 8.22 5.11 -21.68
N ALA A 25 8.18 4.08 -22.54
CA ALA A 25 7.42 2.87 -22.29
C ALA A 25 7.91 2.12 -21.04
N ILE A 26 9.23 1.99 -20.87
CA ILE A 26 9.84 1.36 -19.69
C ILE A 26 9.51 2.18 -18.43
N SER A 27 9.69 3.49 -18.47
CA SER A 27 9.37 4.38 -17.34
C SER A 27 7.88 4.32 -16.98
N ALA A 28 6.99 4.32 -17.96
CA ALA A 28 5.55 4.20 -17.73
C ALA A 28 5.19 2.85 -17.08
N LYS A 29 5.77 1.74 -17.56
CA LYS A 29 5.57 0.42 -16.96
C LYS A 29 6.06 0.36 -15.51
N TYR A 30 7.21 0.97 -15.23
CA TYR A 30 7.75 1.05 -13.88
C TYR A 30 6.85 1.85 -12.94
N LEU A 31 6.38 3.03 -13.36
CA LEU A 31 5.45 3.84 -12.57
C LEU A 31 4.11 3.13 -12.33
N ALA A 32 3.58 2.45 -13.35
CA ALA A 32 2.36 1.65 -13.21
C ALA A 32 2.54 0.51 -12.19
N ASN A 33 3.69 -0.17 -12.21
CA ASN A 33 4.00 -1.22 -11.23
C ASN A 33 4.13 -0.66 -9.80
N LEU A 34 4.81 0.47 -9.62
CA LEU A 34 4.89 1.14 -8.31
C LEU A 34 3.50 1.51 -7.77
N HIS A 35 2.63 2.02 -8.65
CA HIS A 35 1.25 2.33 -8.31
C HIS A 35 0.50 1.07 -7.89
N GLN A 36 0.61 -0.01 -8.67
CA GLN A 36 -0.04 -1.29 -8.38
C GLN A 36 0.44 -1.89 -7.05
N THR A 37 1.75 -1.90 -6.82
CA THR A 37 2.34 -2.38 -5.55
C THR A 37 1.84 -1.56 -4.35
N ARG A 38 1.69 -0.24 -4.51
CA ARG A 38 1.12 0.62 -3.48
C ARG A 38 -0.33 0.24 -3.19
N LEU A 39 -1.14 0.03 -4.22
CA LEU A 39 -2.54 -0.36 -4.08
C LEU A 39 -2.68 -1.72 -3.39
N GLU A 40 -1.86 -2.70 -3.79
CA GLU A 40 -1.85 -4.03 -3.16
C GLU A 40 -1.47 -3.96 -1.68
N ARG A 41 -0.42 -3.20 -1.35
CA ARG A 41 -0.02 -2.96 0.05
C ARG A 41 -1.18 -2.35 0.86
N LEU A 42 -1.87 -1.39 0.26
CA LEU A 42 -2.99 -0.69 0.89
C LEU A 42 -4.19 -1.63 1.10
N ASN A 43 -4.55 -2.40 0.09
CA ASN A 43 -5.63 -3.39 0.18
C ASN A 43 -5.34 -4.40 1.28
N ILE A 44 -4.12 -4.96 1.34
CA ILE A 44 -3.71 -5.87 2.41
C ILE A 44 -3.83 -5.21 3.77
N ALA A 45 -3.38 -3.96 3.92
CA ALA A 45 -3.47 -3.25 5.20
C ALA A 45 -4.94 -3.00 5.62
N CYS A 46 -5.81 -2.64 4.69
CA CYS A 46 -7.24 -2.46 4.94
C CYS A 46 -7.90 -3.78 5.38
N THR A 47 -7.64 -4.88 4.67
CA THR A 47 -8.17 -6.20 5.02
C THR A 47 -7.71 -6.63 6.41
N LEU A 48 -6.41 -6.52 6.72
CA LEU A 48 -5.87 -6.89 8.03
C LEU A 48 -6.52 -6.10 9.17
N VAL A 49 -6.79 -4.81 8.95
CA VAL A 49 -7.45 -3.96 9.96
C VAL A 49 -8.91 -4.35 10.13
N GLN A 50 -9.64 -4.66 9.06
CA GLN A 50 -11.02 -5.14 9.14
C GLN A 50 -11.10 -6.45 9.92
N GLU A 51 -10.26 -7.43 9.56
CA GLU A 51 -10.18 -8.72 10.25
C GLU A 51 -9.80 -8.56 11.72
N ALA A 52 -8.84 -7.69 12.04
CA ALA A 52 -8.44 -7.43 13.43
C ALA A 52 -9.57 -6.79 14.25
N VAL A 53 -10.36 -5.90 13.66
CA VAL A 53 -11.52 -5.29 14.33
C VAL A 53 -12.56 -6.36 14.65
N GLU A 54 -12.89 -7.23 13.70
CA GLU A 54 -13.83 -8.34 13.90
C GLU A 54 -13.33 -9.32 14.97
N GLN A 55 -12.07 -9.74 14.89
CA GLN A 55 -11.47 -10.67 15.85
C GLN A 55 -11.42 -10.09 17.27
N LEU A 56 -11.05 -8.82 17.43
CA LEU A 56 -11.07 -8.16 18.74
C LEU A 56 -12.48 -8.09 19.30
N TYR A 57 -13.47 -7.77 18.45
CA TYR A 57 -14.87 -7.73 18.86
C TYR A 57 -15.38 -9.11 19.31
N THR A 58 -15.04 -10.18 18.59
CA THR A 58 -15.37 -11.57 18.99
C THR A 58 -14.68 -11.98 20.30
N GLN A 59 -13.52 -11.42 20.60
CA GLN A 59 -12.82 -11.63 21.88
C GLN A 59 -13.34 -10.73 23.01
N GLU A 60 -14.47 -10.03 22.80
CA GLU A 60 -15.05 -9.05 23.74
C GLU A 60 -14.10 -7.88 24.08
N ILE A 61 -13.07 -7.65 23.25
CA ILE A 61 -12.13 -6.54 23.39
C ILE A 61 -12.58 -5.40 22.49
N TYR A 62 -12.80 -4.22 23.08
CA TYR A 62 -13.21 -3.06 22.32
C TYR A 62 -12.14 -2.67 21.26
N PRO A 63 -12.48 -2.64 19.96
CA PRO A 63 -11.50 -2.47 18.87
C PRO A 63 -11.09 -1.01 18.70
N THR A 64 -10.22 -0.51 19.59
CA THR A 64 -9.56 0.79 19.44
C THR A 64 -8.38 0.70 18.46
N GLN A 65 -7.93 1.84 17.90
CA GLN A 65 -6.73 1.86 17.05
C GLN A 65 -5.49 1.32 17.78
N ALA A 66 -5.37 1.58 19.08
CA ALA A 66 -4.28 1.06 19.91
C ALA A 66 -4.34 -0.48 20.04
N ASN A 67 -5.54 -1.02 20.31
CA ASN A 67 -5.74 -2.47 20.40
C ASN A 67 -5.49 -3.17 19.06
N VAL A 68 -5.99 -2.61 17.95
CA VAL A 68 -5.73 -3.14 16.60
C VAL A 68 -4.24 -3.10 16.26
N THR A 69 -3.55 -2.00 16.58
CA THR A 69 -2.09 -1.88 16.34
C THR A 69 -1.30 -2.91 17.14
N LYS A 70 -1.68 -3.12 18.41
CA LYS A 70 -1.07 -4.12 19.30
C LYS A 70 -1.37 -5.55 18.82
N PHE A 71 -2.60 -5.82 18.41
CA PHE A 71 -3.05 -7.10 17.88
C PHE A 71 -2.28 -7.49 16.62
N LEU A 72 -2.16 -6.56 15.67
CA LEU A 72 -1.45 -6.78 14.40
C LEU A 72 0.08 -6.70 14.52
N ARG A 73 0.63 -6.26 15.66
CA ARG A 73 2.06 -6.00 15.88
C ARG A 73 2.71 -5.13 14.79
N LYS A 74 1.92 -4.20 14.21
CA LYS A 74 2.34 -3.34 13.09
C LYS A 74 2.20 -1.86 13.46
N PRO A 75 3.23 -1.25 14.06
CA PRO A 75 3.19 0.17 14.38
C PRO A 75 3.06 0.98 13.08
N GLY A 76 2.22 2.01 13.10
CA GLY A 76 2.03 2.91 11.96
C GLY A 76 1.13 2.39 10.84
N ILE A 77 0.40 1.28 11.05
CA ILE A 77 -0.58 0.79 10.06
C ILE A 77 -1.65 1.84 9.71
N PHE A 78 -2.00 2.70 10.66
CA PHE A 78 -2.95 3.82 10.50
C PHE A 78 -2.34 5.09 9.88
N ARG A 79 -1.14 5.04 9.27
CA ARG A 79 -0.57 6.20 8.57
C ARG A 79 -1.34 6.53 7.29
N ASP A 80 -1.78 5.50 6.57
CA ASP A 80 -2.54 5.64 5.33
C ASP A 80 -4.00 5.99 5.66
N LYS A 81 -4.59 6.95 4.93
CA LYS A 81 -5.94 7.46 5.20
C LYS A 81 -7.01 6.41 4.94
N GLU A 82 -6.80 5.60 3.91
CA GLU A 82 -7.70 4.56 3.46
C GLU A 82 -7.81 3.44 4.51
N VAL A 83 -6.72 3.15 5.23
CA VAL A 83 -6.73 2.21 6.36
C VAL A 83 -7.58 2.75 7.52
N LYS A 84 -7.54 4.06 7.81
CA LYS A 84 -8.42 4.68 8.80
C LYS A 84 -9.88 4.58 8.39
N VAL A 85 -10.19 4.81 7.11
CA VAL A 85 -11.54 4.65 6.57
C VAL A 85 -12.01 3.21 6.72
N ALA A 86 -11.18 2.22 6.36
CA ALA A 86 -11.51 0.81 6.49
C ALA A 86 -11.81 0.42 7.95
N PHE A 87 -11.06 0.96 8.91
CA PHE A 87 -11.30 0.78 10.35
C PHE A 87 -12.65 1.35 10.80
N HIS A 88 -12.97 2.59 10.44
CA HIS A 88 -14.24 3.21 10.79
C HIS A 88 -15.42 2.44 10.16
N GLN A 89 -15.28 2.01 8.91
CA GLN A 89 -16.28 1.17 8.25
C GLN A 89 -16.48 -0.17 8.97
N ALA A 90 -15.40 -0.84 9.40
CA ALA A 90 -15.49 -2.09 10.15
C ALA A 90 -16.22 -1.89 11.49
N ARG A 91 -15.88 -0.82 12.24
CA ARG A 91 -16.56 -0.47 13.49
C ARG A 91 -18.03 -0.14 13.30
N LYS A 92 -18.37 0.63 12.26
CA LYS A 92 -19.76 0.96 11.91
C LYS A 92 -20.57 -0.29 11.57
N LYS A 93 -20.01 -1.25 10.83
CA LYS A 93 -20.66 -2.53 10.54
C LYS A 93 -20.99 -3.33 11.81
N LEU A 94 -20.15 -3.22 12.84
CA LEU A 94 -20.36 -3.85 14.15
C LEU A 94 -21.23 -3.01 15.11
N GLY A 95 -21.77 -1.87 14.66
CA GLY A 95 -22.60 -0.98 15.50
C GLY A 95 -21.81 -0.21 16.57
N LEU A 96 -20.48 -0.09 16.42
CA LEU A 96 -19.59 0.53 17.39
C LEU A 96 -19.36 2.03 17.15
N GLU A 97 -19.82 2.55 16.01
CA GLU A 97 -19.74 3.95 15.60
C GLU A 97 -21.02 4.35 14.84
N ASN A 98 -21.52 5.57 15.08
CA ASN A 98 -22.68 6.17 14.41
C ASN A 98 -22.24 6.97 13.18
#